data_AF-A0A061AQT7-F1
#
_entry.id   AF-A0A061AQT7-F1
#
_cell.length_a   1.000
_cell.length_b   1.000
_cell.length_c   1.000
_cell.angle_alpha   90.00
_cell.angle_beta   90.00
_cell.angle_gamma   90.00
#
_symmetry.space_group_name_H-M   'P 1'
#
loop_
_entity.id
_entity.type
_entity.pdbx_description
1 polymer ?
#
loop_
_entity_poly.entity_id
_entity_poly.type
_entity_poly.pdbx_seq_one_letter_code
_entity_poly.pdbx_strand_id
1 'polypeptide(L)'
;MFRSLARSALEGVQKVPDALARHASTAAQPPEPAHPAAEPPSKTPRKRTRYDALRELPAAPWRLAFRSLPYDAANTVLFPSKSAQPLQFNITNTLFSMRCFPMPTRHPNGNPYPIPRSASRDLPSPPPTFAGLTDDDPSHLDPFLSTPEDVRKHLARLKKQKKPYTMDLTIMAGKKKVHKSACIRDRCKRRFREAVRMVVVRGARKDENAPGGIAVSEEVVGETGPRKWLMAGYCYVVTIDLEMYRHPLPDLVEHVRTALTNLKRRAEQATLDAQLDDLEISPRAREPDEAVTAD
;
A
#
# COMPACT_ATOMS: atom_id res chain seq x y z
N MET A 1 -37.81 -40.01 10.59
CA MET A 1 -38.52 -39.62 9.36
C MET A 1 -37.52 -38.93 8.45
N PHE A 2 -36.73 -39.70 7.68
CA PHE A 2 -36.95 -40.09 6.28
C PHE A 2 -36.64 -39.00 5.24
N ARG A 3 -35.69 -39.37 4.36
CA ARG A 3 -35.30 -38.86 3.03
C ARG A 3 -34.11 -37.89 3.02
N SER A 4 -32.90 -38.34 2.66
CA SER A 4 -32.46 -38.93 1.37
C SER A 4 -32.69 -37.97 0.20
N LEU A 5 -31.60 -37.43 -0.35
CA LEU A 5 -31.35 -37.36 -1.80
C LEU A 5 -29.88 -37.00 -2.04
N ALA A 6 -29.08 -38.05 -2.23
CA ALA A 6 -27.90 -38.02 -3.07
C ALA A 6 -28.32 -37.96 -4.55
N ARG A 7 -27.60 -37.20 -5.38
CA ARG A 7 -27.46 -37.33 -6.84
C ARG A 7 -26.24 -36.47 -7.24
N SER A 8 -25.11 -37.09 -7.55
CA SER A 8 -24.70 -37.53 -8.90
C SER A 8 -24.49 -36.37 -9.88
N ALA A 9 -23.22 -36.09 -10.19
CA ALA A 9 -22.77 -35.76 -11.54
C ALA A 9 -21.26 -36.03 -11.64
N LEU A 10 -20.97 -37.26 -12.06
CA LEU A 10 -19.74 -37.67 -12.72
C LEU A 10 -19.68 -37.02 -14.13
N GLU A 11 -18.49 -37.10 -14.72
CA GLU A 11 -18.15 -37.00 -16.15
C GLU A 11 -17.74 -35.64 -16.72
N GLY A 12 -16.55 -35.63 -17.32
CA GLY A 12 -16.01 -34.52 -18.08
C GLY A 12 -14.48 -34.45 -18.21
N VAL A 13 -13.74 -35.56 -18.13
CA VAL A 13 -12.31 -35.57 -18.48
C VAL A 13 -12.17 -35.57 -20.00
N GLN A 14 -12.11 -34.39 -20.60
CA GLN A 14 -11.71 -34.23 -22.00
C GLN A 14 -10.18 -34.36 -22.13
N LYS A 15 -9.75 -35.53 -22.63
CA LYS A 15 -8.42 -35.75 -23.21
C LYS A 15 -8.26 -34.81 -24.42
N VAL A 16 -7.37 -33.83 -24.32
CA VAL A 16 -6.93 -33.04 -25.47
C VAL A 16 -5.80 -33.83 -26.17
N PRO A 17 -5.89 -34.10 -27.49
CA PRO A 17 -4.85 -34.81 -28.21
C PRO A 17 -3.59 -33.95 -28.38
N ASP A 18 -2.45 -34.60 -28.12
CA ASP A 18 -1.11 -34.19 -28.53
C ASP A 18 -1.10 -33.95 -30.05
N ALA A 19 -0.99 -32.68 -30.44
CA ALA A 19 -0.85 -32.29 -31.84
C ALA A 19 0.53 -31.67 -32.06
N LEU A 20 1.40 -32.50 -32.64
CA LEU A 20 2.31 -32.16 -33.73
C LEU A 20 3.34 -31.06 -33.49
N ALA A 21 4.55 -31.56 -33.22
CA ALA A 21 5.83 -31.00 -33.63
C ALA A 21 5.73 -30.16 -34.91
N ARG A 22 5.96 -28.85 -34.78
CA ARG A 22 6.32 -27.99 -35.90
C ARG A 22 7.82 -27.70 -35.81
N HIS A 23 8.56 -28.40 -36.65
CA HIS A 23 9.94 -28.06 -37.00
C HIS A 23 9.92 -26.69 -37.68
N ALA A 24 10.35 -25.64 -36.98
CA ALA A 24 10.65 -24.35 -37.59
C ALA A 24 12.00 -24.46 -38.30
N SER A 25 11.93 -24.78 -39.60
CA SER A 25 13.03 -24.67 -40.53
C SER A 25 13.53 -23.23 -40.54
N THR A 26 14.76 -23.03 -40.04
CA THR A 26 15.46 -21.74 -40.11
C THR A 26 16.06 -21.64 -41.51
N ALA A 27 15.24 -21.19 -42.47
CA ALA A 27 15.75 -20.79 -43.77
C ALA A 27 16.61 -19.53 -43.58
N ALA A 28 17.90 -19.66 -43.88
CA ALA A 28 18.85 -18.56 -43.89
C ALA A 28 18.36 -17.49 -44.88
N GLN A 29 18.01 -16.31 -44.37
CA GLN A 29 17.81 -15.13 -45.21
C GLN A 29 19.16 -14.75 -45.85
N PRO A 30 19.19 -14.47 -47.16
CA PRO A 30 20.36 -13.91 -47.82
C PRO A 30 20.73 -12.55 -47.17
N PRO A 31 22.03 -12.20 -47.14
CA PRO A 31 22.49 -10.93 -46.58
C PRO A 31 21.88 -9.75 -47.37
N GLU A 32 21.06 -8.98 -46.67
CA GLU A 32 20.49 -7.72 -47.17
C GLU A 32 21.64 -6.73 -47.46
N PRO A 33 21.64 -6.02 -48.60
CA PRO A 33 22.71 -5.10 -48.97
C PRO A 33 22.89 -4.00 -47.92
N ALA A 34 24.15 -3.72 -47.60
CA ALA A 34 24.55 -2.76 -46.58
C ALA A 34 23.89 -1.38 -46.81
N HIS A 35 22.88 -1.07 -46.00
CA HIS A 35 22.32 0.27 -45.95
C HIS A 35 23.41 1.24 -45.44
N PRO A 36 23.52 2.44 -46.05
CA PRO A 36 24.49 3.46 -45.62
C PRO A 36 24.26 3.79 -44.15
N ALA A 37 25.36 3.96 -43.41
CA ALA A 37 25.39 4.24 -41.98
C ALA A 37 24.46 5.41 -41.63
N ALA A 38 23.25 5.09 -41.16
CA ALA A 38 22.30 6.07 -40.69
C ALA A 38 22.88 6.78 -39.46
N GLU A 39 22.93 8.11 -39.53
CA GLU A 39 23.38 8.96 -38.43
C GLU A 39 22.68 8.56 -37.12
N PRO A 40 23.42 8.48 -36.00
CA PRO A 40 22.85 8.06 -34.73
C PRO A 40 21.69 9.00 -34.38
N PRO A 41 20.46 8.48 -34.19
CA PRO A 41 19.29 9.33 -33.94
C PRO A 41 19.58 10.20 -32.73
N SER A 42 19.47 11.53 -32.92
CA SER A 42 19.72 12.50 -31.87
C SER A 42 18.88 12.13 -30.65
N LYS A 43 19.55 11.88 -29.52
CA LYS A 43 18.92 11.47 -28.25
C LYS A 43 18.16 12.66 -27.67
N THR A 44 17.04 13.03 -28.28
CA THR A 44 16.09 13.94 -27.63
C THR A 44 15.61 13.24 -26.35
N PRO A 45 15.74 13.87 -25.18
CA PRO A 45 15.30 13.27 -23.94
C PRO A 45 13.80 13.02 -24.05
N ARG A 46 13.38 11.75 -24.09
CA ARG A 46 11.97 11.36 -24.12
C ARG A 46 11.29 11.94 -22.88
N LYS A 47 10.68 13.11 -23.01
CA LYS A 47 9.86 13.73 -21.97
C LYS A 47 8.74 12.74 -21.65
N ARG A 48 8.73 12.24 -20.42
CA ARG A 48 7.71 11.31 -19.93
C ARG A 48 6.44 12.11 -19.64
N THR A 49 5.70 12.45 -20.69
CA THR A 49 4.46 13.26 -20.64
C THR A 49 3.39 12.73 -19.69
N ARG A 50 3.43 11.44 -19.35
CA ARG A 50 2.36 10.73 -18.64
C ARG A 50 2.12 11.17 -17.18
N TYR A 51 2.96 12.02 -16.62
CA TYR A 51 2.83 12.50 -15.23
C TYR A 51 2.86 14.03 -15.12
N ASP A 52 2.85 14.76 -16.23
CA ASP A 52 2.93 16.23 -16.20
C ASP A 52 1.68 16.84 -15.55
N ALA A 53 0.50 16.26 -15.82
CA ALA A 53 -0.75 16.65 -15.16
C ALA A 53 -0.72 16.46 -13.62
N LEU A 54 0.10 15.55 -13.09
CA LEU A 54 0.23 15.38 -11.63
C LEU A 54 1.13 16.44 -10.98
N ARG A 55 2.00 17.09 -11.77
CA ARG A 55 2.87 18.17 -11.30
C ARG A 55 2.11 19.47 -11.11
N GLU A 56 1.06 19.68 -11.90
CA GLU A 56 0.20 20.87 -11.83
C GLU A 56 -0.74 20.83 -10.63
N LEU A 57 -0.90 19.68 -9.99
CA LEU A 57 -1.77 19.55 -8.82
C LEU A 57 -1.17 20.26 -7.60
N PRO A 58 -2.01 20.94 -6.79
CA PRO A 58 -1.55 21.68 -5.62
C PRO A 58 -0.80 20.79 -4.62
N ALA A 59 0.04 21.44 -3.81
CA ALA A 59 0.79 20.77 -2.77
C ALA A 59 -0.17 20.04 -1.81
N ALA A 60 0.04 18.75 -1.63
CA ALA A 60 -0.83 17.95 -0.77
C ALA A 60 -0.77 18.41 0.69
N PRO A 61 -1.91 18.53 1.40
CA PRO A 61 -1.96 18.97 2.80
C PRO A 61 -1.38 17.94 3.78
N TRP A 62 -1.29 16.68 3.35
CA TRP A 62 -0.79 15.56 4.15
C TRP A 62 0.34 14.83 3.42
N ARG A 63 1.20 14.15 4.17
CA ARG A 63 2.19 13.21 3.64
C ARG A 63 1.80 11.80 4.03
N LEU A 64 1.90 10.86 3.09
CA LEU A 64 1.64 9.44 3.34
C LEU A 64 2.93 8.65 3.14
N ALA A 65 3.41 8.03 4.21
CA ALA A 65 4.50 7.06 4.20
C ALA A 65 3.91 5.65 4.10
N PHE A 66 4.51 4.82 3.26
CA PHE A 66 4.15 3.40 3.17
C PHE A 66 5.17 2.58 3.94
N ARG A 67 4.69 1.74 4.86
CA ARG A 67 5.48 0.70 5.50
C ARG A 67 5.01 -0.64 4.98
N SER A 68 5.92 -1.45 4.46
CA SER A 68 5.62 -2.83 4.10
C SER A 68 5.98 -3.75 5.26
N LEU A 69 5.24 -4.84 5.41
CA LEU A 69 5.69 -5.94 6.25
C LEU A 69 7.01 -6.48 5.69
N PRO A 70 7.95 -6.89 6.57
CA PRO A 70 9.21 -7.45 6.11
C PRO A 70 8.94 -8.81 5.45
N TYR A 71 9.77 -9.19 4.48
CA TYR A 71 9.54 -10.41 3.68
C TYR A 71 9.70 -11.71 4.49
N ASP A 72 10.39 -11.62 5.63
CA ASP A 72 10.59 -12.69 6.61
C ASP A 72 9.46 -12.75 7.67
N ALA A 73 8.45 -11.88 7.58
CA ALA A 73 7.31 -11.94 8.47
C ALA A 73 6.66 -13.32 8.40
N ALA A 74 6.37 -13.91 9.57
CA ALA A 74 5.73 -15.21 9.64
C ALA A 74 4.47 -15.25 8.76
N ASN A 75 4.25 -16.37 8.06
CA ASN A 75 3.07 -16.53 7.19
C ASN A 75 1.76 -16.30 7.94
N THR A 76 1.74 -16.55 9.25
CA THR A 76 0.61 -16.26 10.15
C THR A 76 0.28 -14.78 10.25
N VAL A 77 1.26 -13.88 10.04
CA VAL A 77 1.04 -12.41 10.03
C VAL A 77 0.51 -11.95 8.68
N LEU A 78 0.99 -12.53 7.58
CA LEU A 78 0.54 -12.18 6.22
C LEU A 78 -0.82 -12.82 5.86
N PHE A 79 -1.07 -13.98 6.43
CA PHE A 79 -2.24 -14.83 6.20
C PHE A 79 -2.75 -15.34 7.55
N PRO A 80 -3.31 -14.46 8.40
CA PRO A 80 -3.92 -14.89 9.64
C PRO A 80 -5.02 -15.90 9.33
N SER A 81 -5.11 -16.98 10.12
CA SER A 81 -6.22 -17.91 10.03
C SER A 81 -7.51 -17.17 10.41
N LYS A 82 -8.64 -17.55 9.80
CA LYS A 82 -9.95 -16.97 10.13
C LYS A 82 -10.28 -17.13 11.63
N SER A 83 -9.78 -18.19 12.26
CA SER A 83 -9.93 -18.41 13.70
C SER A 83 -9.10 -17.45 14.55
N ALA A 84 -7.92 -17.01 14.08
CA ALA A 84 -7.02 -16.15 14.84
C ALA A 84 -7.39 -14.66 14.72
N GLN A 85 -8.02 -14.25 13.62
CA GLN A 85 -8.47 -12.88 13.43
C GLN A 85 -9.88 -12.85 12.81
N PRO A 86 -10.94 -12.76 13.63
CA PRO A 86 -12.31 -12.73 13.13
C PRO A 86 -12.60 -11.49 12.28
N LEU A 87 -11.91 -10.37 12.55
CA LEU A 87 -12.07 -9.10 11.83
C LEU A 87 -11.16 -9.01 10.60
N GLN A 88 -11.34 -9.94 9.66
CA GLN A 88 -10.67 -9.89 8.35
C GLN A 88 -11.63 -9.44 7.26
N PHE A 89 -11.29 -8.37 6.57
CA PHE A 89 -12.09 -7.85 5.46
C PHE A 89 -11.36 -8.05 4.14
N ASN A 90 -12.07 -8.56 3.14
CA ASN A 90 -11.54 -8.78 1.79
C ASN A 90 -12.43 -8.10 0.76
N ILE A 91 -11.79 -7.44 -0.20
CA ILE A 91 -12.42 -6.91 -1.40
C ILE A 91 -11.60 -7.35 -2.60
N THR A 92 -12.31 -7.90 -3.58
CA THR A 92 -11.75 -8.34 -4.85
C THR A 92 -12.35 -7.52 -5.97
N ASN A 93 -11.48 -7.07 -6.87
CA ASN A 93 -11.81 -6.45 -8.13
C ASN A 93 -11.05 -7.16 -9.25
N THR A 94 -11.35 -6.88 -10.51
CA THR A 94 -10.64 -7.41 -11.69
C THR A 94 -9.15 -7.03 -11.73
N LEU A 95 -8.77 -5.91 -11.10
CA LEU A 95 -7.38 -5.40 -11.14
C LEU A 95 -6.52 -5.85 -9.96
N PHE A 96 -7.14 -6.06 -8.81
CA PHE A 96 -6.45 -6.43 -7.57
C PHE A 96 -7.43 -7.01 -6.54
N SER A 97 -6.86 -7.75 -5.58
CA SER A 97 -7.53 -8.13 -4.34
C SER A 97 -6.85 -7.41 -3.17
N MET A 98 -7.65 -6.75 -2.33
CA MET A 98 -7.20 -6.05 -1.14
C MET A 98 -7.82 -6.68 0.10
N ARG A 99 -6.97 -7.06 1.04
CA ARG A 99 -7.36 -7.53 2.36
C ARG A 99 -6.87 -6.56 3.41
N CYS A 100 -7.66 -6.34 4.45
CA CYS A 100 -7.18 -5.68 5.65
C CYS A 100 -7.59 -6.44 6.90
N PHE A 101 -6.78 -6.27 7.93
CA PHE A 101 -6.96 -6.89 9.23
C PHE A 101 -6.28 -6.02 10.29
N PRO A 102 -6.77 -6.06 11.54
CA PRO A 102 -6.12 -5.34 12.64
C PRO A 102 -4.71 -5.89 12.82
N MET A 103 -3.72 -5.00 12.77
CA MET A 103 -2.36 -5.33 13.15
C MET A 103 -2.34 -5.48 14.68
N PRO A 104 -1.80 -6.58 15.22
CA PRO A 104 -1.56 -6.66 16.65
C PRO A 104 -0.75 -5.43 17.05
N THR A 105 -1.20 -4.72 18.08
CA THR A 105 -0.58 -3.48 18.54
C THR A 105 0.91 -3.73 18.72
N ARG A 106 1.72 -3.27 17.77
CA ARG A 106 3.15 -3.15 17.98
C ARG A 106 3.24 -2.15 19.12
N HIS A 107 3.63 -2.62 20.30
CA HIS A 107 3.84 -1.73 21.43
C HIS A 107 4.64 -0.52 20.93
N PRO A 108 4.26 0.72 21.26
CA PRO A 108 4.95 1.91 20.78
C PRO A 108 6.46 1.90 21.12
N ASN A 109 6.85 1.13 22.14
CA ASN A 109 8.23 0.85 22.54
C ASN A 109 8.69 -0.59 22.24
N GLY A 110 7.80 -1.45 21.77
CA GLY A 110 8.07 -2.85 21.44
C GLY A 110 8.57 -2.94 20.01
N ASN A 111 9.81 -2.52 19.80
CA ASN A 111 10.60 -3.10 18.73
C ASN A 111 10.69 -4.61 19.09
N PRO A 112 10.07 -5.53 18.33
CA PRO A 112 10.12 -6.96 18.66
C PRO A 112 11.54 -7.50 18.51
N TYR A 113 12.35 -6.79 17.73
CA TYR A 113 13.80 -6.87 17.80
C TYR A 113 14.24 -5.89 18.88
N PRO A 114 14.97 -6.30 19.93
CA PRO A 114 15.63 -5.33 20.78
C PRO A 114 16.33 -4.35 19.85
N ILE A 115 16.06 -3.04 19.97
CA ILE A 115 16.95 -2.04 19.36
C ILE A 115 18.31 -2.52 19.79
N PRO A 116 19.21 -2.97 18.88
CA PRO A 116 20.54 -3.36 19.30
C PRO A 116 21.01 -2.13 20.05
N ARG A 117 21.16 -2.27 21.38
CA ARG A 117 21.63 -1.16 22.22
C ARG A 117 22.84 -0.70 21.46
N SER A 118 22.78 0.50 20.89
CA SER A 118 23.91 1.02 20.17
C SER A 118 25.07 0.80 21.13
N ALA A 119 26.12 0.12 20.68
CA ALA A 119 27.31 -0.16 21.49
C ALA A 119 28.07 1.14 21.85
N SER A 120 27.37 2.27 21.80
CA SER A 120 27.77 3.65 22.00
C SER A 120 27.85 4.05 23.46
N ARG A 121 27.49 3.19 24.43
CA ARG A 121 27.74 3.50 25.85
C ARG A 121 29.14 3.13 26.32
N ASP A 122 29.80 2.21 25.63
CA ASP A 122 31.15 1.73 25.98
C ASP A 122 32.20 2.04 24.91
N LEU A 123 31.86 2.81 23.88
CA LEU A 123 32.90 3.41 23.04
C LEU A 123 33.60 4.46 23.91
N PRO A 124 34.94 4.38 24.07
CA PRO A 124 35.70 5.44 24.72
C PRO A 124 35.32 6.75 24.03
N SER A 125 35.16 7.81 24.82
CA SER A 125 35.00 9.17 24.30
C SER A 125 35.91 9.34 23.07
N PRO A 126 35.41 9.84 21.93
CA PRO A 126 36.23 10.01 20.75
C PRO A 126 37.55 10.68 21.17
N PRO A 127 38.70 10.19 20.71
CA PRO A 127 39.98 10.71 21.15
C PRO A 127 40.00 12.23 20.98
N PRO A 128 40.57 12.99 21.93
CA PRO A 128 40.53 14.46 21.97
C PRO A 128 41.17 15.15 20.76
N THR A 129 41.66 14.39 19.77
CA THR A 129 42.31 14.86 18.55
C THR A 129 41.38 15.56 17.55
N PHE A 130 40.06 15.56 17.76
CA PHE A 130 39.13 16.39 16.98
C PHE A 130 38.72 17.71 17.66
N ALA A 131 39.24 18.00 18.86
CA ALA A 131 38.96 19.25 19.58
C ALA A 131 39.74 20.47 19.04
N GLY A 132 40.43 20.35 17.90
CA GLY A 132 41.23 21.42 17.30
C GLY A 132 41.09 21.59 15.79
N LEU A 133 40.07 20.98 15.17
CA LEU A 133 39.75 21.19 13.74
C LEU A 133 38.50 22.05 13.52
N THR A 134 37.92 22.59 14.59
CA THR A 134 37.21 23.87 14.52
C THR A 134 38.25 24.97 14.56
N ASP A 135 39.16 24.99 13.58
CA ASP A 135 39.81 26.23 13.24
C ASP A 135 38.68 27.17 12.79
N ASP A 136 38.56 28.29 13.49
CA ASP A 136 37.81 29.47 13.08
C ASP A 136 38.47 30.06 11.82
N ASP A 137 38.52 29.28 10.73
CA ASP A 137 38.85 29.81 9.41
C ASP A 137 37.52 30.27 8.76
N PRO A 138 37.20 31.57 8.81
CA PRO A 138 35.97 32.11 8.23
C PRO A 138 35.91 31.95 6.70
N SER A 139 36.96 31.41 6.07
CA SER A 139 37.02 31.21 4.62
C SER A 139 36.52 29.84 4.15
N HIS A 140 36.30 28.86 5.05
CA HIS A 140 35.80 27.53 4.67
C HIS A 140 34.33 27.31 5.09
N LEU A 141 33.48 28.30 4.79
CA LEU A 141 32.04 28.17 4.88
C LEU A 141 31.55 27.08 3.93
N ASP A 142 31.03 25.99 4.48
CA ASP A 142 30.17 25.07 3.74
C ASP A 142 29.05 25.90 3.08
N PRO A 143 28.91 25.91 1.74
CA PRO A 143 28.06 26.88 1.03
C PRO A 143 26.56 26.74 1.34
N PHE A 144 26.15 25.71 2.08
CA PHE A 144 24.76 25.29 2.15
C PHE A 144 23.98 25.75 3.37
N LEU A 145 24.62 26.18 4.47
CA LEU A 145 23.93 26.74 5.65
C LEU A 145 24.86 27.70 6.44
N SER A 146 25.12 28.89 5.88
CA SER A 146 26.18 29.80 6.34
C SER A 146 25.94 30.49 7.69
N THR A 147 24.78 30.34 8.34
CA THR A 147 24.60 30.84 9.71
C THR A 147 23.99 29.78 10.63
N PRO A 148 24.44 29.69 11.91
CA PRO A 148 23.81 28.85 12.93
C PRO A 148 22.30 29.14 13.10
N GLU A 149 21.88 30.38 12.80
CA GLU A 149 20.47 30.76 12.78
C GLU A 149 19.70 30.10 11.64
N ASP A 150 20.26 30.04 10.45
CA ASP A 150 19.63 29.39 9.29
C ASP A 150 19.50 27.88 9.51
N VAL A 151 20.48 27.25 10.15
CA VAL A 151 20.38 25.85 10.60
C VAL A 151 19.22 25.69 11.59
N ARG A 152 19.11 26.56 12.60
CA ARG A 152 18.01 26.51 13.59
C ARG A 152 16.65 26.75 12.94
N LYS A 153 16.53 27.73 12.03
CA LYS A 153 15.31 28.00 11.25
C LYS A 153 14.96 26.83 10.35
N HIS A 154 15.95 26.20 9.71
CA HIS A 154 15.75 25.01 8.89
C HIS A 154 15.26 23.81 9.72
N LEU A 155 15.90 23.53 10.86
CA LEU A 155 15.47 22.47 11.78
C LEU A 155 14.08 22.77 12.38
N ALA A 156 13.78 24.01 12.72
CA ALA A 156 12.45 24.42 13.17
C ALA A 156 11.40 24.23 12.06
N ARG A 157 11.74 24.55 10.81
CA ARG A 157 10.88 24.29 9.64
C ARG A 157 10.65 22.80 9.43
N LEU A 158 11.68 21.97 9.58
CA LEU A 158 11.56 20.50 9.52
C LEU A 158 10.71 19.95 10.66
N LYS A 159 10.87 20.45 11.89
CA LYS A 159 10.04 20.08 13.05
C LYS A 159 8.58 20.51 12.90
N LYS A 160 8.33 21.62 12.21
CA LYS A 160 6.97 22.09 11.85
C LYS A 160 6.33 21.29 10.72
N GLN A 161 7.08 20.47 9.98
CA GLN A 161 6.45 19.58 9.00
C GLN A 161 5.61 18.54 9.72
N LYS A 162 4.31 18.48 9.40
CA LYS A 162 3.39 17.47 9.93
C LYS A 162 4.00 16.08 9.71
N LYS A 163 4.09 15.29 10.78
CA LYS A 163 4.58 13.90 10.70
C LYS A 163 3.76 13.16 9.64
N PRO A 164 4.41 12.44 8.71
CA PRO A 164 3.68 11.73 7.66
C PRO A 164 2.78 10.68 8.29
N TYR A 165 1.55 10.59 7.80
CA TYR A 165 0.66 9.48 8.12
C TYR A 165 1.30 8.20 7.60
N THR A 166 1.40 7.17 8.43
CA THR A 166 2.02 5.89 8.04
C THR A 166 0.92 4.88 7.76
N MET A 167 0.94 4.30 6.56
CA MET A 167 0.05 3.20 6.17
C MET A 167 0.86 1.91 6.04
N ASP A 168 0.42 0.87 6.74
CA ASP A 168 0.94 -0.48 6.58
C ASP A 168 0.35 -1.10 5.31
N LEU A 169 1.10 -1.05 4.21
CA LEU A 169 0.69 -1.53 2.90
C LEU A 169 1.73 -2.48 2.32
N THR A 170 1.34 -3.75 2.21
CA THR A 170 2.14 -4.79 1.58
C THR A 170 1.54 -5.15 0.22
N ILE A 171 2.30 -4.92 -0.85
CA ILE A 171 1.85 -5.18 -2.23
C ILE A 171 2.56 -6.41 -2.78
N MET A 172 1.79 -7.49 -2.93
CA MET A 172 2.22 -8.76 -3.51
C MET A 172 2.02 -8.72 -5.02
N ALA A 173 3.13 -8.79 -5.75
CA ALA A 173 3.15 -8.89 -7.21
C ALA A 173 3.83 -10.21 -7.57
N GLY A 174 3.03 -11.26 -7.80
CA GLY A 174 3.55 -12.59 -8.09
C GLY A 174 4.14 -12.69 -9.50
N LYS A 175 5.22 -13.48 -9.67
CA LYS A 175 5.80 -13.80 -10.98
C LYS A 175 4.77 -14.43 -11.94
N LYS A 176 3.92 -15.31 -11.41
CA LYS A 176 2.88 -16.03 -12.16
C LYS A 176 1.67 -15.14 -12.52
N LYS A 177 1.24 -14.29 -11.60
CA LYS A 177 0.03 -13.44 -11.77
C LYS A 177 0.27 -12.15 -12.54
N VAL A 178 1.45 -11.54 -12.36
CA VAL A 178 1.76 -10.24 -12.97
C VAL A 178 2.66 -10.44 -14.19
N HIS A 179 3.94 -10.72 -13.98
CA HIS A 179 4.89 -10.86 -15.08
C HIS A 179 6.22 -11.45 -14.61
N LYS A 180 6.98 -12.12 -15.51
CA LYS A 180 8.33 -12.66 -15.23
C LYS A 180 9.35 -11.56 -14.90
N SER A 181 9.30 -10.45 -15.63
CA SER A 181 10.18 -9.28 -15.40
C SER A 181 9.86 -8.55 -14.09
N ALA A 182 10.89 -8.35 -13.26
CA ALA A 182 10.80 -7.57 -12.02
C ALA A 182 10.42 -6.10 -12.29
N CYS A 183 10.95 -5.52 -13.37
CA CYS A 183 10.69 -4.12 -13.74
C CYS A 183 9.18 -3.85 -13.95
N ILE A 184 8.47 -4.79 -14.57
CA ILE A 184 7.02 -4.67 -14.79
C ILE A 184 6.27 -4.76 -13.45
N ARG A 185 6.64 -5.71 -12.58
CA ARG A 185 6.03 -5.85 -11.25
C ARG A 185 6.24 -4.61 -10.38
N ASP A 186 7.44 -4.05 -10.38
CA ASP A 186 7.74 -2.83 -9.63
C ASP A 186 7.03 -1.60 -10.20
N ARG A 187 6.87 -1.54 -11.52
CA ARG A 187 6.05 -0.51 -12.16
C ARG A 187 4.58 -0.61 -11.72
N CYS A 188 4.01 -1.81 -11.66
CA CYS A 188 2.67 -2.03 -11.12
C CYS A 188 2.56 -1.61 -9.65
N LYS A 189 3.51 -2.01 -8.79
CA LYS A 189 3.54 -1.58 -7.36
C LYS A 189 3.61 -0.07 -7.21
N ARG A 190 4.49 0.60 -7.97
CA ARG A 190 4.62 2.08 -7.96
C ARG A 190 3.32 2.74 -8.39
N ARG A 191 2.69 2.26 -9.46
CA ARG A 191 1.42 2.78 -9.96
C ARG A 191 0.29 2.64 -8.94
N PHE A 192 0.20 1.49 -8.28
CA PHE A 192 -0.78 1.27 -7.22
C PHE A 192 -0.57 2.20 -6.02
N ARG A 193 0.68 2.34 -5.54
CA ARG A 193 1.02 3.29 -4.46
C ARG A 193 0.64 4.72 -4.82
N GLU A 194 0.82 5.10 -6.08
CA GLU A 194 0.45 6.44 -6.55
C GLU A 194 -1.06 6.64 -6.51
N ALA A 195 -1.85 5.67 -6.99
CA ALA A 195 -3.30 5.71 -6.88
C ALA A 195 -3.76 5.81 -5.41
N VAL A 196 -3.16 5.04 -4.50
CA VAL A 196 -3.44 5.13 -3.06
C VAL A 196 -3.10 6.51 -2.51
N ARG A 197 -1.96 7.11 -2.88
CA ARG A 197 -1.63 8.49 -2.45
C ARG A 197 -2.67 9.49 -2.96
N MET A 198 -3.07 9.40 -4.22
CA MET A 198 -4.07 10.28 -4.80
C MET A 198 -5.40 10.20 -4.03
N VAL A 199 -5.86 9.00 -3.70
CA VAL A 199 -7.09 8.82 -2.91
C VAL A 199 -6.92 9.29 -1.47
N VAL A 200 -5.92 8.81 -0.76
CA VAL A 200 -5.79 9.01 0.69
C VAL A 200 -5.37 10.43 1.04
N VAL A 201 -4.41 10.97 0.28
CA VAL A 201 -3.80 12.27 0.57
C VAL A 201 -4.56 13.41 -0.08
N ARG A 202 -5.07 13.20 -1.30
CA ARG A 202 -5.73 14.23 -2.11
C ARG A 202 -7.23 14.02 -2.25
N GLY A 203 -7.81 12.95 -1.69
CA GLY A 203 -9.25 12.70 -1.82
C GLY A 203 -9.71 12.54 -3.27
N ALA A 204 -8.80 12.16 -4.17
CA ALA A 204 -9.03 12.16 -5.61
C ALA A 204 -10.22 11.28 -6.00
N ARG A 205 -10.98 11.72 -7.01
CA ARG A 205 -12.01 10.95 -7.71
C ARG A 205 -11.76 11.00 -9.22
N LYS A 206 -12.27 9.99 -9.94
CA LYS A 206 -12.39 10.08 -11.39
C LYS A 206 -13.40 11.17 -11.73
N ASP A 207 -13.03 12.05 -12.65
CA ASP A 207 -13.92 13.09 -13.17
C ASP A 207 -13.56 13.34 -14.63
N GLU A 208 -14.51 13.09 -15.53
CA GLU A 208 -14.31 13.19 -16.97
C GLU A 208 -14.07 14.64 -17.42
N ASN A 209 -14.54 15.61 -16.63
CA ASN A 209 -14.40 17.04 -16.94
C ASN A 209 -13.07 17.63 -16.46
N ALA A 210 -12.34 16.94 -15.58
CA ALA A 210 -11.10 17.44 -15.02
C ALA A 210 -9.91 17.19 -15.96
N PRO A 211 -8.91 18.10 -16.02
CA PRO A 211 -7.70 17.87 -16.79
C PRO A 211 -6.99 16.59 -16.31
N GLY A 212 -6.82 15.62 -17.21
CA GLY A 212 -6.23 14.32 -16.87
C GLY A 212 -7.20 13.32 -16.21
N GLY A 213 -8.50 13.62 -16.16
CA GLY A 213 -9.55 12.71 -15.70
C GLY A 213 -9.66 12.56 -14.17
N ILE A 214 -8.98 13.41 -13.39
CA ILE A 214 -8.90 13.29 -11.93
C ILE A 214 -9.29 14.63 -11.29
N ALA A 215 -10.40 14.65 -10.56
CA ALA A 215 -10.76 15.77 -9.69
C ALA A 215 -10.24 15.54 -8.27
N VAL A 216 -9.72 16.59 -7.65
CA VAL A 216 -9.21 16.61 -6.28
C VAL A 216 -10.18 17.42 -5.42
N SER A 217 -10.80 16.79 -4.42
CA SER A 217 -11.71 17.47 -3.48
C SER A 217 -10.93 17.86 -2.23
N GLU A 218 -10.43 19.09 -2.17
CA GLU A 218 -9.63 19.57 -1.03
C GLU A 218 -10.43 19.70 0.27
N GLU A 219 -11.70 20.09 0.17
CA GLU A 219 -12.60 20.29 1.31
C GLU A 219 -12.69 19.03 2.20
N VAL A 220 -12.89 17.88 1.55
CA VAL A 220 -12.98 16.57 2.23
C VAL A 220 -11.67 16.18 2.93
N VAL A 221 -10.54 16.64 2.43
CA VAL A 221 -9.20 16.25 2.90
C VAL A 221 -8.72 17.16 4.03
N GLY A 222 -9.14 18.42 4.04
CA GLY A 222 -8.76 19.40 5.06
C GLY A 222 -9.19 18.97 6.47
N GLU A 223 -10.43 18.50 6.59
CA GLU A 223 -11.05 18.24 7.89
C GLU A 223 -10.76 16.84 8.43
N THR A 224 -11.01 15.79 7.63
CA THR A 224 -10.88 14.40 8.10
C THR A 224 -9.50 13.81 7.81
N GLY A 225 -8.80 14.35 6.81
CA GLY A 225 -7.48 13.86 6.37
C GLY A 225 -7.46 12.37 5.99
N PRO A 226 -6.28 11.71 6.11
CA PRO A 226 -6.11 10.29 5.77
C PRO A 226 -7.00 9.33 6.56
N ARG A 227 -7.48 9.74 7.75
CA ARG A 227 -8.36 8.94 8.62
C ARG A 227 -9.73 8.70 7.99
N LYS A 228 -10.13 9.50 7.00
CA LYS A 228 -11.34 9.23 6.22
C LYS A 228 -11.27 7.90 5.50
N TRP A 229 -10.09 7.52 5.00
CA TRP A 229 -9.90 6.38 4.12
C TRP A 229 -9.23 5.19 4.83
N LEU A 230 -8.39 5.48 5.81
CA LEU A 230 -7.57 4.49 6.50
C LEU A 230 -8.07 4.24 7.92
N MET A 231 -8.00 2.97 8.32
CA MET A 231 -8.30 2.55 9.68
C MET A 231 -7.02 2.51 10.49
N ALA A 232 -7.04 3.12 11.67
CA ALA A 232 -5.88 3.15 12.55
C ALA A 232 -5.56 1.74 13.06
N GLY A 233 -4.28 1.35 13.00
CA GLY A 233 -3.85 0.04 13.46
C GLY A 233 -4.16 -1.11 12.51
N TYR A 234 -4.63 -0.87 11.29
CA TYR A 234 -4.87 -1.93 10.30
C TYR A 234 -3.70 -2.10 9.34
N CYS A 235 -3.45 -3.36 8.95
CA CYS A 235 -2.53 -3.71 7.87
C CYS A 235 -3.33 -3.99 6.60
N TYR A 236 -2.83 -3.50 5.46
CA TYR A 236 -3.41 -3.72 4.14
C TYR A 236 -2.47 -4.63 3.32
N VAL A 237 -3.00 -5.75 2.84
CA VAL A 237 -2.30 -6.68 1.95
C VAL A 237 -3.01 -6.69 0.61
N VAL A 238 -2.30 -6.27 -0.44
CA VAL A 238 -2.84 -6.16 -1.80
C VAL A 238 -2.13 -7.17 -2.70
N THR A 239 -2.91 -7.98 -3.41
CA THR A 239 -2.42 -8.78 -4.54
C THR A 239 -2.83 -8.10 -5.82
N ILE A 240 -1.87 -7.73 -6.65
CA ILE A 240 -2.12 -7.04 -7.93
C ILE A 240 -2.05 -8.02 -9.10
N ASP A 241 -2.85 -7.76 -10.14
CA ASP A 241 -2.85 -8.53 -11.39
C ASP A 241 -2.24 -7.73 -12.55
N LEU A 242 -1.96 -8.40 -13.67
CA LEU A 242 -1.32 -7.80 -14.84
C LEU A 242 -2.17 -6.69 -15.49
N GLU A 243 -3.50 -6.82 -15.47
CA GLU A 243 -4.42 -5.85 -16.09
C GLU A 243 -4.27 -4.43 -15.53
N MET A 244 -3.87 -4.32 -14.25
CA MET A 244 -3.56 -3.03 -13.62
C MET A 244 -2.43 -2.28 -14.32
N TYR A 245 -1.51 -2.97 -15.01
CA TYR A 245 -0.44 -2.34 -15.78
C TYR A 245 -0.99 -1.49 -16.93
N ARG A 246 -2.06 -1.96 -17.58
CA ARG A 246 -2.65 -1.36 -18.78
C ARG A 246 -3.75 -0.36 -18.45
N HIS A 247 -4.47 -0.57 -17.35
CA HIS A 247 -5.57 0.29 -16.93
C HIS A 247 -5.17 1.77 -16.83
N PRO A 248 -5.98 2.76 -17.25
CA PRO A 248 -5.69 4.18 -17.03
C PRO A 248 -5.67 4.55 -15.53
N LEU A 249 -4.91 5.60 -15.17
CA LEU A 249 -4.73 6.00 -13.76
C LEU A 249 -6.04 6.50 -13.10
N PRO A 250 -6.89 7.31 -13.76
CA PRO A 250 -8.17 7.77 -13.19
C PRO A 250 -9.07 6.63 -12.73
N ASP A 251 -9.27 5.63 -13.57
CA ASP A 251 -10.09 4.47 -13.22
C ASP A 251 -9.46 3.65 -12.09
N LEU A 252 -8.13 3.54 -12.06
CA LEU A 252 -7.44 2.87 -10.94
C LEU A 252 -7.66 3.63 -9.62
N VAL A 253 -7.65 4.96 -9.65
CA VAL A 253 -7.97 5.81 -8.48
C VAL A 253 -9.39 5.53 -8.00
N GLU A 254 -10.36 5.42 -8.91
CA GLU A 254 -11.75 5.09 -8.57
C GLU A 254 -11.87 3.69 -7.95
N HIS A 255 -11.25 2.66 -8.53
CA HIS A 255 -11.27 1.32 -7.96
C HIS A 255 -10.64 1.26 -6.57
N VAL A 256 -9.51 1.95 -6.35
CA VAL A 256 -8.85 2.04 -5.04
C VAL A 256 -9.74 2.78 -4.03
N ARG A 257 -10.38 3.88 -4.43
CA ARG A 257 -11.32 4.63 -3.60
C ARG A 257 -12.49 3.76 -3.14
N THR A 258 -13.15 3.11 -4.08
CA THR A 258 -14.29 2.22 -3.80
C THR A 258 -13.88 1.06 -2.90
N ALA A 259 -12.70 0.47 -3.11
CA ALA A 259 -12.18 -0.58 -2.24
C ALA A 259 -11.93 -0.07 -0.81
N LEU A 260 -11.26 1.07 -0.63
CA LEU A 260 -10.98 1.61 0.71
C LEU A 260 -12.27 1.99 1.45
N THR A 261 -13.23 2.64 0.78
CA THR A 261 -14.53 2.99 1.37
C THR A 261 -15.29 1.75 1.83
N ASN A 262 -15.33 0.71 0.99
CA ASN A 262 -16.04 -0.51 1.32
C ASN A 262 -15.37 -1.29 2.45
N LEU A 263 -14.03 -1.32 2.51
CA LEU A 263 -13.30 -1.95 3.62
C LEU A 263 -13.56 -1.23 4.92
N LYS A 264 -13.49 0.10 4.92
CA LYS A 264 -13.75 0.91 6.10
C LYS A 264 -15.18 0.73 6.60
N ARG A 265 -16.18 0.82 5.71
CA ARG A 265 -17.59 0.58 6.06
C ARG A 265 -17.81 -0.80 6.68
N ARG A 266 -17.22 -1.85 6.10
CA ARG A 266 -17.35 -3.23 6.64
C ARG A 266 -16.72 -3.37 8.02
N ALA A 267 -15.59 -2.72 8.25
CA ALA A 267 -14.91 -2.78 9.54
C ALA A 267 -15.62 -1.95 10.62
N GLU A 268 -16.14 -0.79 10.27
CA GLU A 268 -16.97 0.03 11.16
C GLU A 268 -18.23 -0.74 11.54
N GLN A 269 -18.92 -1.35 10.57
CA GLN A 269 -20.07 -2.22 10.84
C GLN A 269 -19.71 -3.37 11.78
N ALA A 270 -18.65 -4.11 11.50
CA ALA A 270 -18.24 -5.23 12.35
C ALA A 270 -17.80 -4.79 13.76
N THR A 271 -17.30 -3.56 13.91
CA THR A 271 -16.98 -2.99 15.22
C THR A 271 -18.25 -2.65 16.00
N LEU A 272 -19.27 -2.11 15.33
CA LEU A 272 -20.58 -1.84 15.92
C LEU A 272 -21.28 -3.13 16.31
N ASP A 273 -21.27 -4.15 15.44
CA ASP A 273 -21.87 -5.45 15.72
C ASP A 273 -21.23 -6.09 16.96
N ALA A 274 -19.89 -6.07 17.06
CA ALA A 274 -19.18 -6.57 18.25
C ALA A 274 -19.53 -5.79 19.53
N GLN A 275 -19.74 -4.47 19.43
CA GLN A 275 -20.16 -3.65 20.57
C GLN A 275 -21.60 -3.97 21.02
N LEU A 276 -22.48 -4.33 20.09
CA LEU A 276 -23.85 -4.73 20.40
C LEU A 276 -23.88 -6.11 21.08
N ASP A 277 -23.08 -7.06 20.60
CA ASP A 277 -22.95 -8.39 21.21
C ASP A 277 -22.44 -8.30 22.66
N ASP A 278 -21.52 -7.37 22.95
CA ASP A 278 -21.01 -7.10 24.31
C ASP A 278 -22.10 -6.51 25.24
N LEU A 279 -23.11 -5.82 24.69
CA LEU A 279 -24.19 -5.18 25.46
C LEU A 279 -25.34 -6.15 25.79
N GLU A 280 -25.58 -7.19 24.98
CA GLU A 280 -26.69 -8.13 25.17
C GLU A 280 -26.57 -9.03 26.42
N ILE A 281 -25.49 -8.90 27.19
CA ILE A 281 -25.23 -9.70 28.41
C ILE A 281 -25.25 -8.80 29.66
N SER A 282 -26.41 -8.23 29.97
CA SER A 282 -26.76 -7.93 31.37
C SER A 282 -27.91 -8.86 31.78
N PRO A 283 -27.62 -10.06 32.31
CA PRO A 283 -28.64 -11.06 32.69
C PRO A 283 -29.51 -10.63 33.88
N ARG A 284 -29.49 -9.35 34.27
CA ARG A 284 -30.12 -8.84 35.50
C ARG A 284 -31.62 -8.55 35.38
N ALA A 285 -32.23 -8.79 34.22
CA ALA A 285 -33.67 -8.58 33.98
C ALA A 285 -34.45 -9.87 33.69
N ARG A 286 -33.80 -11.05 33.77
CA ARG A 286 -34.50 -12.33 33.88
C ARG A 286 -34.55 -12.74 35.33
N GLU A 287 -35.20 -11.94 36.18
CA GLU A 287 -35.77 -12.56 37.38
C GLU A 287 -37.00 -13.33 36.90
N PRO A 288 -37.05 -14.66 37.07
CA PRO A 288 -38.30 -15.37 36.93
C PRO A 288 -39.23 -14.84 38.04
N ASP A 289 -40.36 -14.25 37.65
CA ASP A 289 -41.51 -14.03 38.52
C ASP A 289 -42.05 -15.41 38.96
N GLU A 290 -41.29 -16.13 39.78
CA GLU A 290 -41.70 -17.39 40.42
C GLU A 290 -41.47 -17.27 41.92
N ALA A 291 -42.44 -16.68 42.62
CA ALA A 291 -42.89 -17.13 43.94
C ALA A 291 -44.05 -16.25 44.45
N VAL A 292 -45.22 -16.34 43.80
CA VAL A 292 -46.48 -16.14 44.54
C VAL A 292 -47.11 -17.53 44.67
N THR A 293 -46.64 -18.23 45.70
CA THR A 293 -47.26 -19.41 46.27
C THR A 293 -48.70 -19.08 46.66
N ALA A 294 -49.67 -19.72 45.99
CA ALA A 294 -51.05 -19.79 46.44
C ALA A 294 -51.34 -21.25 46.82
N ASP A 295 -51.30 -21.53 48.12
CA ASP A 295 -52.03 -22.61 48.80
C ASP A 295 -52.22 -22.21 50.28
#